data_AF-A0A380MU22-F1
#
_entry.id   AF-A0A380MU22-F1
#
_cell.length_a   1.000
_cell.length_b   1.000
_cell.length_c   1.000
_cell.angle_alpha   90.00
_cell.angle_beta   90.00
_cell.angle_gamma   90.00
#
_symmetry.space_group_name_H-M   'P 1'
#
loop_
_entity.id
_entity.type
_entity.pdbx_description
1 polymer ?
#
loop_
_entity_poly.entity_id
_entity_poly.type
_entity_poly.pdbx_seq_one_letter_code
_entity_poly.pdbx_strand_id
1 'polypeptide(L)'
;MTKADKLEISTVLQERSSRYGKFSTHARLAQRLKIVMRGGNSWSRMSDVQQEALEMIAHKIARILNGDPNYDDSWIDIAGYAQLVADELSRKARKLQTTSDELSGAGELE
;
A
#
# COMPACT_ATOMS: atom_id res chain seq x y z
N MET A 1 14.54 3.31 28.28
CA MET A 1 13.34 2.45 28.29
C MET A 1 13.13 1.94 29.71
N THR A 2 12.08 2.43 30.37
CA THR A 2 11.70 2.06 31.73
C THR A 2 11.13 0.63 31.75
N LYS A 3 10.91 0.08 32.96
CA LYS A 3 10.22 -1.21 33.12
C LYS A 3 8.77 -1.15 32.62
N ALA A 4 8.11 0.02 32.78
CA ALA A 4 6.77 0.25 32.25
C ALA A 4 6.77 0.23 30.72
N ASP A 5 7.72 0.91 30.06
CA ASP A 5 7.85 0.93 28.60
C ASP A 5 8.04 -0.49 28.01
N LYS A 6 8.79 -1.35 28.72
CA LYS A 6 8.98 -2.76 28.33
C LYS A 6 7.71 -3.59 28.46
N LEU A 7 6.85 -3.29 29.44
CA LEU A 7 5.59 -3.98 29.63
C LEU A 7 4.61 -3.59 28.51
N GLU A 8 4.47 -2.29 28.24
CA GLU A 8 3.63 -1.76 27.16
C GLU A 8 3.97 -2.37 25.79
N ILE A 9 5.25 -2.37 25.41
CA ILE A 9 5.65 -2.95 24.12
C ILE A 9 5.37 -4.45 24.05
N SER A 10 5.52 -5.17 25.16
CA SER A 10 5.27 -6.61 25.21
C SER A 10 3.79 -6.94 24.97
N THR A 11 2.88 -6.14 25.52
CA THR A 11 1.43 -6.27 25.30
C THR A 11 1.10 -6.08 23.82
N VAL A 12 1.60 -5.00 23.21
CA VAL A 12 1.38 -4.72 21.78
C VAL A 12 1.93 -5.84 20.89
N LEU A 13 3.10 -6.39 21.23
CA LEU A 13 3.70 -7.50 20.48
C LEU A 13 2.86 -8.78 20.61
N GLN A 14 2.30 -9.06 21.78
CA GLN A 14 1.47 -10.23 22.00
C GLN A 14 0.14 -10.14 21.24
N GLU A 15 -0.53 -8.99 21.29
CA GLU A 15 -1.73 -8.72 20.50
C GLU A 15 -1.48 -8.85 18.99
N ARG A 16 -0.37 -8.30 18.50
CA ARG A 16 -0.02 -8.42 17.08
C ARG A 16 0.33 -9.85 16.68
N SER A 17 1.02 -10.59 17.55
CA SER A 17 1.37 -11.98 17.29
C SER A 17 0.14 -12.89 17.28
N SER A 18 -0.89 -12.61 18.10
CA SER A 18 -2.13 -13.39 18.09
C SER A 18 -2.96 -13.13 16.82
N ARG A 19 -2.92 -11.89 16.30
CA ARG A 19 -3.63 -11.51 15.06
C ARG A 19 -2.92 -11.94 13.79
N TYR A 20 -1.61 -11.70 13.70
CA TYR A 20 -0.86 -11.83 12.44
C TYR A 20 0.08 -13.04 12.41
N GLY A 21 0.06 -13.87 13.45
CA GLY A 21 0.95 -15.02 13.59
C GLY A 21 2.41 -14.64 13.82
N LYS A 22 3.32 -15.62 13.64
CA LYS A 22 4.75 -15.41 13.86
C LYS A 22 5.31 -14.42 12.83
N PHE A 23 5.99 -13.38 13.30
CA PHE A 23 6.57 -12.33 12.45
C PHE A 23 7.53 -12.86 11.40
N SER A 24 8.36 -13.87 11.71
CA SER A 24 9.32 -14.44 10.76
C SER A 24 8.64 -15.10 9.54
N THR A 25 7.49 -15.74 9.74
CA THR A 25 6.72 -16.35 8.65
C THR A 25 6.02 -15.27 7.82
N HIS A 26 5.38 -14.31 8.48
CA HIS A 26 4.80 -13.14 7.83
C HIS A 26 5.86 -12.39 6.99
N ALA A 27 7.02 -12.07 7.55
CA ALA A 27 8.09 -11.36 6.86
C ALA A 27 8.56 -12.12 5.61
N ARG A 28 8.71 -13.45 5.70
CA ARG A 28 9.07 -14.29 4.55
C ARG A 28 8.01 -14.24 3.45
N LEU A 29 6.72 -14.32 3.81
CA LEU A 29 5.62 -14.26 2.85
C LEU A 29 5.56 -12.90 2.17
N ALA A 30 5.59 -11.81 2.94
CA ALA A 30 5.57 -10.45 2.42
C ALA A 30 6.74 -10.19 1.45
N GLN A 31 7.96 -10.59 1.82
CA GLN A 31 9.13 -10.42 0.96
C GLN A 31 9.02 -11.23 -0.33
N ARG A 32 8.50 -12.47 -0.29
CA ARG A 32 8.29 -13.28 -1.50
C ARG A 32 7.27 -12.65 -2.45
N LEU A 33 6.15 -12.13 -1.92
CA LEU A 33 5.16 -11.41 -2.73
C LEU A 33 5.79 -10.17 -3.39
N LYS A 34 6.57 -9.39 -2.62
CA LYS A 34 7.30 -8.22 -3.14
C LYS A 34 8.29 -8.57 -4.25
N ILE A 35 9.03 -9.67 -4.11
CA ILE A 35 9.95 -10.16 -5.16
C ILE A 35 9.19 -10.45 -6.46
N VAL A 36 8.03 -11.11 -6.38
CA VAL A 36 7.19 -11.40 -7.56
C VAL A 36 6.73 -10.10 -8.22
N MET A 37 6.25 -9.13 -7.45
CA MET A 37 5.80 -7.83 -7.98
C MET A 37 6.93 -7.06 -8.68
N ARG A 38 8.12 -7.03 -8.06
CA ARG A 38 9.32 -6.37 -8.62
C ARG A 38 9.80 -6.99 -9.93
N GLY A 39 9.48 -8.27 -10.17
CA GLY A 39 9.76 -8.94 -11.44
C GLY A 39 8.82 -8.55 -12.59
N GLY A 40 7.77 -7.76 -12.34
CA GLY A 40 6.81 -7.35 -13.36
C GLY A 40 7.37 -6.31 -14.33
N ASN A 41 7.06 -6.45 -15.63
CA ASN A 41 7.55 -5.57 -16.70
C ASN A 41 7.22 -4.07 -16.53
N SER A 42 6.19 -3.73 -15.76
CA SER A 42 5.78 -2.36 -15.49
C SER A 42 6.46 -1.75 -14.26
N TRP A 43 7.12 -2.56 -13.41
CA TRP A 43 7.64 -2.10 -12.12
C TRP A 43 8.57 -0.90 -12.26
N SER A 44 9.51 -0.96 -13.20
CA SER A 44 10.48 0.13 -13.45
C SER A 44 9.85 1.43 -13.98
N ARG A 45 8.59 1.41 -14.41
CA ARG A 45 7.85 2.59 -14.89
C ARG A 45 6.81 3.10 -13.90
N MET A 46 6.63 2.41 -12.77
CA MET A 46 5.69 2.82 -11.73
C MET A 46 6.27 3.99 -10.93
N SER A 47 5.42 4.92 -10.53
CA SER A 47 5.78 5.95 -9.55
C SER A 47 6.02 5.34 -8.17
N ASP A 48 6.70 6.07 -7.29
CA ASP A 48 6.93 5.66 -5.89
C ASP A 48 5.61 5.35 -5.17
N VAL A 49 4.55 6.13 -5.43
CA VAL A 49 3.22 5.91 -4.83
C VAL A 49 2.61 4.59 -5.29
N GLN A 50 2.75 4.26 -6.59
CA GLN A 50 2.25 2.99 -7.13
C GLN A 50 3.03 1.80 -6.57
N GLN A 51 4.35 1.89 -6.49
CA GLN A 51 5.20 0.84 -5.93
C GLN A 51 4.89 0.63 -4.44
N GLU A 52 4.85 1.69 -3.64
CA GLU A 52 4.58 1.60 -2.20
C GLU A 52 3.18 1.05 -1.92
N ALA A 53 2.17 1.48 -2.68
CA ALA A 53 0.82 0.93 -2.53
C ALA A 53 0.78 -0.58 -2.78
N LEU A 54 1.44 -1.07 -3.83
CA LEU A 54 1.55 -2.50 -4.11
C LEU A 54 2.29 -3.24 -2.98
N GLU A 55 3.38 -2.67 -2.47
CA GLU A 55 4.13 -3.24 -1.36
C GLU A 55 3.34 -3.32 -0.07
N MET A 56 2.55 -2.29 0.24
CA MET A 56 1.67 -2.27 1.39
C MET A 56 0.53 -3.27 1.23
N ILE A 57 -0.12 -3.33 0.07
CA ILE A 57 -1.15 -4.34 -0.24
C ILE A 57 -0.58 -5.76 -0.05
N ALA A 58 0.61 -6.05 -0.60
CA ALA A 58 1.26 -7.35 -0.43
C ALA A 58 1.58 -7.66 1.05
N HIS A 59 1.95 -6.65 1.83
CA HIS A 59 2.13 -6.80 3.27
C HIS A 59 0.82 -7.20 3.97
N LYS A 60 -0.32 -6.59 3.59
CA LYS A 60 -1.64 -6.94 4.15
C LYS A 60 -2.09 -8.34 3.74
N ILE A 61 -1.88 -8.72 2.48
CA ILE A 61 -2.12 -10.09 2.00
C ILE A 61 -1.30 -11.08 2.84
N ALA A 62 -0.02 -10.77 3.12
CA ALA A 62 0.81 -11.63 3.95
C ALA A 62 0.32 -11.73 5.41
N ARG A 63 -0.26 -10.66 5.99
CA ARG A 63 -0.92 -10.70 7.31
C ARG A 63 -2.12 -11.63 7.31
N ILE A 64 -2.98 -11.54 6.29
CA ILE A 64 -4.17 -12.39 6.11
C ILE A 64 -3.78 -13.86 5.98
N LEU A 65 -2.79 -14.17 5.14
CA LEU A 65 -2.36 -15.55 4.89
C LEU A 65 -1.63 -16.18 6.08
N ASN A 66 -0.95 -15.37 6.91
CA ASN A 66 -0.17 -15.86 8.05
C ASN A 66 -0.95 -15.88 9.37
N GLY A 67 -2.03 -15.11 9.46
CA GLY A 67 -2.76 -14.83 10.68
C GLY A 67 -4.24 -15.11 10.55
N ASP A 68 -5.04 -14.21 11.11
CA ASP A 68 -6.50 -14.29 11.10
C ASP A 68 -7.10 -13.67 9.83
N PRO A 69 -7.66 -14.47 8.90
CA PRO A 69 -8.27 -13.94 7.69
C PRO A 69 -9.61 -13.24 7.93
N ASN A 70 -10.24 -13.43 9.10
CA ASN A 70 -11.49 -12.78 9.46
C ASN A 70 -11.27 -11.39 10.10
N TYR A 71 -10.01 -10.97 10.27
CA TYR A 71 -9.72 -9.64 10.75
C TYR A 71 -9.80 -8.61 9.61
N ASP A 72 -10.86 -7.83 9.62
CA ASP A 72 -11.29 -6.89 8.58
C ASP A 72 -10.28 -5.77 8.30
N ASP A 73 -9.53 -5.30 9.31
CA ASP A 73 -8.52 -4.24 9.19
C ASP A 73 -7.57 -4.43 8.00
N SER A 74 -7.08 -5.66 7.78
CA SER A 74 -6.16 -5.92 6.66
C SER A 74 -6.83 -5.82 5.28
N TRP A 75 -8.12 -6.14 5.20
CA TRP A 75 -8.90 -5.99 3.97
C TRP A 75 -9.23 -4.52 3.69
N ILE A 76 -9.59 -3.77 4.74
CA ILE A 76 -9.84 -2.33 4.66
C ILE A 76 -8.57 -1.59 4.20
N ASP A 77 -7.41 -1.92 4.78
CA ASP A 77 -6.13 -1.38 4.37
C ASP A 77 -5.86 -1.61 2.87
N ILE A 78 -6.13 -2.81 2.35
CA ILE A 78 -5.95 -3.13 0.92
C ILE A 78 -6.80 -2.21 0.04
N ALA A 79 -8.09 -2.07 0.38
CA ALA A 79 -8.99 -1.18 -0.33
C ALA A 79 -8.49 0.28 -0.27
N GLY A 80 -8.03 0.73 0.89
CA GLY A 80 -7.51 2.08 1.10
C GLY A 80 -6.29 2.40 0.23
N TYR A 81 -5.27 1.54 0.21
CA TYR A 81 -4.08 1.78 -0.63
C TYR A 81 -4.41 1.77 -2.13
N ALA A 82 -5.31 0.88 -2.56
CA ALA A 82 -5.76 0.86 -3.95
C ALA A 82 -6.52 2.14 -4.31
N GLN A 83 -7.39 2.62 -3.42
CA GLN A 83 -8.15 3.86 -3.61
C GLN A 83 -7.23 5.09 -3.75
N LEU A 84 -6.20 5.21 -2.90
CA LEU A 84 -5.26 6.33 -2.95
C LEU A 84 -4.55 6.45 -4.31
N VAL A 85 -4.15 5.32 -4.91
CA VAL A 85 -3.55 5.28 -6.25
C VAL A 85 -4.56 5.68 -7.32
N ALA A 86 -5.78 5.14 -7.27
CA ALA A 86 -6.82 5.46 -8.23
C ALA A 86 -7.19 6.96 -8.22
N ASP A 87 -7.26 7.56 -7.02
CA ASP A 87 -7.55 8.98 -6.84
C ASP A 87 -6.41 9.87 -7.35
N GLU A 88 -5.15 9.48 -7.14
CA GLU A 88 -4.02 10.20 -7.71
C GLU A 88 -4.04 10.19 -9.24
N LEU A 89 -4.26 9.02 -9.85
CA LEU A 89 -4.33 8.89 -11.31
C LEU A 89 -5.48 9.70 -11.89
N SER A 90 -6.65 9.65 -11.27
CA SER A 90 -7.82 10.44 -11.67
C SER A 90 -7.55 11.94 -11.56
N ARG A 91 -6.87 12.40 -10.51
CA ARG A 91 -6.47 13.81 -10.36
C ARG A 91 -5.46 14.23 -11.43
N LYS A 92 -4.48 13.38 -11.75
CA LYS A 92 -3.50 13.65 -12.82
C LYS A 92 -4.17 13.77 -14.18
N ALA A 93 -5.09 12.85 -14.50
CA ALA A 93 -5.84 12.88 -15.75
C ALA A 93 -6.67 14.16 -15.90
N ARG A 94 -7.41 14.57 -14.86
CA ARG A 94 -8.19 15.82 -14.86
C ARG A 94 -7.33 17.05 -15.08
N LYS A 95 -6.17 17.14 -14.42
CA LYS A 95 -5.24 18.28 -14.60
C LYS A 95 -4.73 18.38 -16.03
N LEU A 96 -4.37 17.25 -16.65
CA LEU A 96 -3.90 17.23 -18.04
C LEU A 96 -4.99 17.69 -19.01
N GLN A 97 -6.24 17.30 -18.78
CA GLN A 97 -7.38 17.74 -19.58
C GLN A 97 -7.58 19.26 -19.47
N THR A 98 -7.63 19.81 -18.25
CA THR A 98 -7.77 21.26 -18.05
C THR A 98 -6.67 22.05 -18.74
N THR A 99 -5.40 21.62 -18.64
CA THR A 99 -4.29 22.29 -19.33
C THR A 99 -4.40 22.22 -20.85
N SER A 100 -4.86 21.08 -21.40
CA SER A 100 -5.09 20.94 -22.83
C SER A 100 -6.19 21.89 -23.33
N ASP A 101 -7.29 21.99 -22.59
CA ASP A 101 -8.42 22.85 -22.93
C ASP A 101 -7.99 24.33 -22.93
N GLU A 102 -7.24 24.78 -21.91
CA GLU A 102 -6.70 26.15 -21.81
C GLU A 102 -5.77 26.51 -22.98
N LEU A 103 -4.89 25.60 -23.39
CA LEU A 103 -3.98 25.83 -24.51
C LEU A 103 -4.72 25.89 -25.85
N SER A 104 -5.77 25.08 -26.03
CA SER A 104 -6.59 25.10 -27.24
C SER A 104 -7.41 26.38 -27.38
N GLY A 105 -7.96 26.93 -26.29
CA GLY A 105 -8.73 28.16 -26.31
C GLY A 105 -7.89 29.44 -26.46
N ALA A 106 -6.60 29.41 -26.09
CA ALA A 106 -5.70 30.55 -26.25
C ALA A 106 -5.26 30.76 -27.71
N GLY A 107 -5.28 29.71 -28.55
CA GLY A 107 -4.86 29.77 -29.96
C GLY A 107 -5.93 30.25 -30.95
N GLU A 108 -7.18 30.43 -30.50
CA GLU A 108 -8.29 30.91 -31.36
C GLU A 108 -8.47 32.44 -31.35
N LEU A 109 -7.65 33.18 -30.58
CA LEU A 109 -7.73 34.64 -30.42
C LEU A 109 -6.62 35.43 -31.16
N GLU A 110 -5.81 34.78 -32.00
CA GLU A 110 -4.87 35.41 -32.95
C GLU A 110 -5.35 35.27 -34.40
#